data_AF-A0A9P7KN77-F1
#
_entry.id   AF-A0A9P7KN77-F1
#
_cell.length_a   1.000
_cell.length_b   1.000
_cell.length_c   1.000
_cell.angle_alpha   90.00
_cell.angle_beta   90.00
_cell.angle_gamma   90.00
#
_symmetry.space_group_name_H-M   'P 1'
#
loop_
_entity.id
_entity.type
_entity.pdbx_description
1 polymer ?
#
loop_
_entity_poly.entity_id
_entity_poly.type
_entity_poly.pdbx_seq_one_letter_code
_entity_poly.pdbx_strand_id
1 'polypeptide(L)'
;MDSATEFLFAKDVQSLGAALPYPHYSPLSQSLASENHPANIFSKAFDEAQRRIAFRARYGASWPLTEFWKDKIQEQMGPIYNFITPILEDAVSRKKEAVKLGADDDREVQDGESLIDHLINYTDGVDPIVLRDETLNILLAGRDTTTNSISYSIYMMAKYPKVLRRLRDEILSKLGSSRRPTYDDMKDMKYLRAVINETLRLYPAVPFNIRTTSKAVIWPSKIGGKPFYIPANSK
;
A
#
# COMPACT_ATOMS: atom_id res chain seq x y z
N MET A 1 -6.47 -2.21 5.60
CA MET A 1 -5.20 -1.98 6.32
C MET A 1 -4.71 -3.28 6.91
N ASP A 2 -5.56 -3.99 7.65
CA ASP A 2 -5.28 -5.29 8.28
C ASP A 2 -4.54 -6.27 7.38
N SER A 3 -5.06 -6.57 6.19
CA SER A 3 -4.38 -7.51 5.28
C SER A 3 -2.99 -7.04 4.84
N ALA A 4 -2.78 -5.72 4.69
CA ALA A 4 -1.49 -5.17 4.30
C ALA A 4 -0.50 -5.22 5.47
N THR A 5 -0.93 -4.86 6.69
CA THR A 5 -0.05 -4.88 7.86
C THR A 5 0.24 -6.30 8.35
N GLU A 6 -0.73 -7.22 8.24
CA GLU A 6 -0.53 -8.64 8.53
C GLU A 6 0.48 -9.26 7.57
N PHE A 7 0.32 -9.03 6.26
CA PHE A 7 1.23 -9.59 5.26
C PHE A 7 2.63 -8.95 5.30
N LEU A 8 2.70 -7.62 5.42
CA LEU A 8 3.98 -6.91 5.34
C LEU A 8 4.74 -6.93 6.67
N PHE A 9 4.04 -6.85 7.80
CA PHE A 9 4.64 -6.60 9.11
C PHE A 9 4.29 -7.67 10.16
N ALA A 10 3.65 -8.78 9.77
CA ALA A 10 3.15 -9.82 10.68
C ALA A 10 2.20 -9.29 11.78
N LYS A 11 1.53 -8.16 11.55
CA LYS A 11 0.70 -7.50 12.57
C LYS A 11 -0.64 -7.06 12.02
N ASP A 12 -1.71 -7.68 12.50
CA ASP A 12 -3.07 -7.21 12.26
C ASP A 12 -3.34 -5.98 13.16
N VAL A 13 -3.75 -4.88 12.54
CA VAL A 13 -4.04 -3.60 13.22
C VAL A 13 -5.53 -3.47 13.58
N GLN A 14 -6.31 -4.52 13.33
CA GLN A 14 -7.73 -4.65 13.67
C GLN A 14 -8.56 -3.44 13.26
N SER A 15 -8.27 -2.88 12.10
CA SER A 15 -8.97 -1.73 11.52
C SER A 15 -10.46 -1.98 11.34
N LEU A 16 -10.87 -3.24 11.13
CA LEU A 16 -12.27 -3.65 11.08
C LEU A 16 -12.98 -3.62 12.45
N GLY A 17 -12.25 -3.49 13.56
CA GLY A 17 -12.81 -3.25 14.89
C GLY A 17 -13.36 -1.83 15.08
N ALA A 18 -12.99 -0.90 14.19
CA ALA A 18 -13.60 0.43 14.16
C ALA A 18 -15.04 0.37 13.61
N ALA A 19 -15.92 1.25 14.08
CA ALA A 19 -17.26 1.32 13.51
C ALA A 19 -17.20 1.72 12.03
N LEU A 20 -18.13 1.20 11.23
CA LEU A 20 -18.18 1.42 9.79
C LEU A 20 -18.10 2.92 9.44
N PRO A 21 -17.33 3.31 8.41
CA PRO A 21 -17.30 4.68 7.96
C PRO A 21 -18.64 5.02 7.31
N TYR A 22 -19.35 6.00 7.88
CA TYR A 22 -20.58 6.54 7.30
C TYR A 22 -20.33 7.89 6.63
N PRO A 23 -21.11 8.27 5.60
CA PRO A 23 -21.04 9.59 5.00
C PRO A 23 -21.27 10.69 6.04
N HIS A 24 -20.64 11.86 5.88
CA HIS A 24 -20.72 12.98 6.84
C HIS A 24 -22.15 13.44 7.19
N TYR A 25 -23.12 13.21 6.30
CA TYR A 25 -24.52 13.56 6.52
C TYR A 25 -25.32 12.47 7.24
N SER A 26 -24.75 11.30 7.49
CA SER A 26 -25.41 10.22 8.22
C SER A 26 -25.33 10.47 9.73
N PRO A 27 -26.43 10.29 10.48
CA PRO A 27 -26.41 10.38 11.94
C PRO A 27 -25.49 9.33 12.59
N LEU A 28 -25.16 8.25 11.86
CA LEU A 28 -24.25 7.20 12.31
C LEU A 28 -22.76 7.54 12.12
N SER A 29 -22.45 8.67 11.46
CA SER A 29 -21.05 9.08 11.19
C SER A 29 -20.29 9.59 12.42
N GLN A 30 -21.01 9.96 13.49
CA GLN A 30 -20.45 10.66 14.65
C GLN A 30 -20.22 9.76 15.86
N SER A 31 -19.95 8.47 15.68
CA SER A 31 -19.54 7.64 16.83
C SER A 31 -18.12 8.03 17.25
N LEU A 32 -17.97 8.68 18.40
CA LEU A 32 -16.67 9.11 18.97
C LEU A 32 -15.66 7.94 19.06
N ALA A 33 -16.17 6.72 19.29
CA ALA A 33 -15.37 5.49 19.34
C ALA A 33 -14.73 5.11 17.99
N SER A 34 -15.39 5.39 16.85
CA SER A 34 -14.80 5.18 15.53
C SER A 34 -13.76 6.24 15.22
N GLU A 35 -13.99 7.50 15.59
CA GLU A 35 -13.03 8.57 15.34
C GLU A 35 -11.72 8.38 16.11
N ASN A 36 -11.80 7.86 17.33
CA ASN A 36 -10.65 7.65 18.21
C ASN A 36 -9.94 6.30 17.99
N HIS A 37 -10.41 5.47 17.05
CA HIS A 37 -9.74 4.21 16.76
C HIS A 37 -8.35 4.45 16.15
N PRO A 38 -7.26 3.81 16.64
CA PRO A 38 -5.89 4.07 16.16
C PRO A 38 -5.73 3.97 14.64
N ALA A 39 -6.36 2.98 14.01
CA ALA A 39 -6.31 2.80 12.55
C ALA A 39 -7.00 3.94 11.78
N ASN A 40 -8.06 4.54 12.33
CA ASN A 40 -8.77 5.67 11.72
C ASN A 40 -8.00 6.97 11.91
N ILE A 41 -7.39 7.18 13.09
CA ILE A 41 -6.48 8.30 13.34
C ILE A 41 -5.31 8.23 12.35
N PHE A 42 -4.68 7.07 12.21
CA PHE A 42 -3.61 6.83 11.23
C PHE A 42 -4.09 7.15 9.81
N SER A 43 -5.21 6.56 9.37
CA SER A 43 -5.74 6.79 8.01
C SER A 43 -6.01 8.26 7.73
N LYS A 44 -6.65 8.98 8.66
CA LYS A 44 -6.95 10.41 8.50
C LYS A 44 -5.66 11.24 8.35
N ALA A 45 -4.68 11.02 9.24
CA ALA A 45 -3.40 11.72 9.19
C ALA A 45 -2.60 11.38 7.93
N PHE A 46 -2.56 10.11 7.57
CA PHE A 46 -1.87 9.61 6.39
C PHE A 46 -2.46 10.16 5.09
N ASP A 47 -3.79 10.17 4.95
CA ASP A 47 -4.47 10.71 3.77
C ASP A 47 -4.28 12.24 3.66
N GLU A 48 -4.27 12.98 4.78
CA GLU A 48 -3.96 14.41 4.79
C GLU A 48 -2.51 14.69 4.40
N ALA A 49 -1.55 13.92 4.94
CA ALA A 49 -0.14 14.02 4.57
C ALA A 49 0.04 13.80 3.06
N GLN A 50 -0.56 12.74 2.50
CA GLN A 50 -0.53 12.45 1.06
C GLN A 50 -1.14 13.59 0.23
N ARG A 51 -2.27 14.16 0.66
CA ARG A 51 -2.90 15.29 -0.03
C ARG A 51 -1.97 16.50 -0.09
N ARG A 52 -1.26 16.79 1.00
CA ARG A 52 -0.26 17.87 1.07
C ARG A 52 0.95 17.57 0.18
N ILE A 53 1.48 16.34 0.19
CA ILE A 53 2.56 15.93 -0.71
C ILE A 53 2.15 16.11 -2.17
N ALA A 54 0.95 15.67 -2.54
CA ALA A 54 0.41 15.82 -3.89
C ALA A 54 0.25 17.30 -4.27
N PHE A 55 -0.11 18.17 -3.32
CA PHE A 55 -0.17 19.61 -3.53
C PHE A 55 1.23 20.21 -3.76
N ARG A 56 2.22 19.86 -2.91
CA ARG A 56 3.62 20.30 -3.09
C ARG A 56 4.17 19.88 -4.46
N ALA A 57 3.88 18.65 -4.89
CA ALA A 57 4.28 18.15 -6.21
C ALA A 57 3.68 18.96 -7.37
N ARG A 58 2.42 19.41 -7.26
CA ARG A 58 1.75 20.23 -8.29
C ARG A 58 2.28 21.66 -8.37
N TYR A 59 2.61 22.26 -7.23
CA TYR A 59 3.16 23.62 -7.16
C TYR A 59 4.67 23.66 -7.45
N GLY A 60 5.33 22.51 -7.55
CA GLY A 60 6.76 22.42 -7.88
C GLY A 60 7.62 23.27 -6.94
N ALA A 61 8.60 23.98 -7.46
CA ALA A 61 9.50 24.81 -6.66
C ALA A 61 8.79 25.96 -5.90
N SER A 62 7.55 26.29 -6.25
CA SER A 62 6.77 27.36 -5.61
C SER A 62 5.94 26.90 -4.41
N TRP A 63 5.93 25.60 -4.10
CA TRP A 63 5.15 25.08 -2.97
C TRP A 63 5.42 25.80 -1.63
N PRO A 64 6.64 26.26 -1.28
CA PRO A 64 6.88 26.92 0.00
C PRO A 64 6.05 28.20 0.19
N LEU A 65 5.63 28.86 -0.90
CA LEU A 65 4.79 30.06 -0.84
C LEU A 65 3.40 29.78 -0.25
N THR A 66 2.95 28.52 -0.29
CA THR A 66 1.62 28.09 0.22
C THR A 66 1.65 27.62 1.67
N GLU A 67 2.84 27.41 2.22
CA GLU A 67 3.12 26.92 3.58
C GLU A 67 4.21 27.76 4.24
N PHE A 68 4.18 29.07 4.00
CA PHE A 68 5.24 30.00 4.41
C PHE A 68 5.57 29.98 5.91
N TRP A 69 4.56 29.74 6.76
CA TRP A 69 4.67 29.88 8.21
C TRP A 69 4.96 28.58 8.96
N LYS A 70 4.59 27.42 8.39
CA LYS A 70 4.81 26.12 9.02
C LYS A 70 4.63 24.98 8.04
N ASP A 71 5.38 23.91 8.27
CA ASP A 71 5.20 22.64 7.56
C ASP A 71 3.91 21.95 8.05
N LYS A 72 2.90 21.88 7.18
CA LYS A 72 1.60 21.27 7.51
C LYS A 72 1.65 19.73 7.52
N ILE A 73 2.65 19.12 6.88
CA ILE A 73 2.85 17.67 6.91
C ILE A 73 3.37 17.27 8.28
N GLN A 74 4.23 18.08 8.91
CA GLN A 74 4.83 17.77 10.20
C GLN A 74 3.78 17.49 11.29
N GLU A 75 2.61 18.15 11.23
CA GLU A 75 1.49 17.90 12.14
C GLU A 75 0.90 16.49 12.01
N GLN A 76 0.93 15.94 10.79
CA GLN A 76 0.38 14.62 10.48
C GLN A 76 1.36 13.49 10.81
N MET A 77 2.66 13.80 10.94
CA MET A 77 3.69 12.80 11.19
C MET A 77 3.58 12.18 12.58
N GLY A 78 3.11 12.92 13.59
CA GLY A 78 2.95 12.40 14.95
C GLY A 78 2.06 11.15 15.01
N PRO A 79 0.79 11.23 14.55
CA PRO A 79 -0.08 10.06 14.47
C PRO A 79 0.46 8.91 13.61
N ILE A 80 1.13 9.23 12.50
CA ILE A 80 1.74 8.24 11.59
C ILE A 80 2.85 7.47 12.32
N TYR A 81 3.73 8.17 13.02
CA TYR A 81 4.82 7.54 13.79
C TYR A 81 4.29 6.77 14.99
N ASN A 82 3.30 7.29 15.71
CA ASN A 82 2.68 6.57 16.83
C ASN A 82 2.05 5.23 16.38
N PHE A 83 1.65 5.12 15.12
CA PHE A 83 1.12 3.89 14.55
C PHE A 83 2.23 2.91 14.14
N ILE A 84 3.32 3.38 13.53
CA ILE A 84 4.39 2.52 12.99
C ILE A 84 5.44 2.12 14.02
N THR A 85 5.83 3.03 14.92
CA THR A 85 6.91 2.80 15.89
C THR A 85 6.68 1.52 16.72
N PRO A 86 5.48 1.23 17.26
CA PRO A 86 5.23 -0.01 18.00
C PRO A 86 5.27 -1.28 17.14
N ILE A 87 5.17 -1.17 15.81
CA ILE A 87 5.32 -2.30 14.88
C ILE A 87 6.81 -2.57 14.67
N LEU A 88 7.60 -1.51 14.50
CA LEU A 88 9.05 -1.60 14.35
C LEU A 88 9.76 -2.12 15.60
N GLU A 89 9.41 -1.57 16.76
CA GLU A 89 10.02 -1.97 18.03
C GLU A 89 9.78 -3.44 18.35
N ASP A 90 8.58 -3.94 18.02
CA ASP A 90 8.17 -5.34 18.15
C ASP A 90 8.91 -6.24 17.15
N ALA A 91 9.08 -5.81 15.90
CA ALA A 91 9.88 -6.55 14.93
C ALA A 91 11.37 -6.64 15.34
N VAL A 92 11.95 -5.54 15.81
CA VAL A 92 13.34 -5.47 16.27
C VAL A 92 13.56 -6.28 17.56
N SER A 93 12.61 -6.25 18.50
CA SER A 93 12.70 -7.04 19.73
C SER A 93 12.68 -8.54 19.42
N ARG A 94 11.78 -9.00 18.54
CA ARG A 94 11.71 -10.40 18.09
C ARG A 94 13.02 -10.86 17.45
N LYS A 95 13.65 -10.04 16.60
CA LYS A 95 14.98 -10.37 16.03
C LYS A 95 16.04 -10.49 17.13
N LYS A 96 16.11 -9.52 18.04
CA LYS A 96 17.09 -9.54 19.15
C LYS A 96 16.93 -10.78 20.03
N GLU A 97 15.70 -11.21 20.28
CA GLU A 97 15.42 -12.45 21.02
C GLU A 97 15.84 -13.70 20.23
N ALA A 98 15.56 -13.75 18.93
CA ALA A 98 15.99 -14.86 18.06
C ALA A 98 17.53 -15.01 18.02
N VAL A 99 18.26 -13.90 17.87
CA VAL A 99 19.74 -13.89 17.88
C VAL A 99 20.27 -14.34 19.25
N LYS A 100 19.68 -13.88 20.37
CA LYS A 100 20.06 -14.34 21.71
C LYS A 100 19.85 -15.84 21.93
N LEU A 101 18.84 -16.42 21.28
CA LEU A 101 18.53 -17.84 21.33
C LEU A 101 19.43 -18.70 20.41
N GLY A 102 20.44 -18.09 19.77
CA GLY A 102 21.42 -18.78 18.95
C GLY A 102 20.99 -18.96 17.50
N ALA A 103 20.01 -18.19 17.01
CA ALA A 103 19.75 -18.09 15.58
C ALA A 103 20.92 -17.37 14.89
N ASP A 104 21.36 -17.92 13.76
CA ASP A 104 22.42 -17.31 12.95
C ASP A 104 21.96 -15.93 12.43
N ASP A 105 22.87 -14.95 12.42
CA ASP A 105 22.59 -13.57 11.99
C ASP A 105 22.29 -13.53 10.48
N ASP A 106 22.94 -14.43 9.73
CA ASP A 106 22.76 -14.67 8.29
C ASP A 106 21.79 -15.84 8.01
N ARG A 107 20.72 -16.00 8.79
CA ARG A 107 19.77 -17.09 8.53
C ARG A 107 19.08 -16.91 7.17
N GLU A 108 19.02 -17.98 6.38
CA GLU A 108 18.17 -18.01 5.19
C GLU A 108 16.71 -17.75 5.60
N VAL A 109 16.10 -16.81 4.89
CA VAL A 109 14.70 -16.45 5.02
C VAL A 109 13.83 -17.70 4.92
N GLN A 110 13.02 -17.95 5.94
CA GLN A 110 12.09 -19.07 5.97
C GLN A 110 10.71 -18.66 5.43
N ASP A 111 10.00 -19.63 4.83
CA ASP A 111 8.60 -19.47 4.45
C ASP A 111 7.76 -19.09 5.68
N GLY A 112 7.22 -17.87 5.69
CA GLY A 112 6.41 -17.33 6.79
C GLY A 112 7.00 -16.11 7.50
N GLU A 113 8.24 -15.71 7.19
CA GLU A 113 8.78 -14.42 7.66
C GLU A 113 8.10 -13.25 6.95
N SER A 114 7.81 -12.18 7.70
CA SER A 114 7.22 -10.98 7.12
C SER A 114 8.26 -10.11 6.44
N LEU A 115 7.83 -9.22 5.55
CA LEU A 115 8.74 -8.32 4.83
C LEU A 115 9.57 -7.46 5.79
N ILE A 116 9.02 -7.07 6.94
CA ILE A 116 9.78 -6.30 7.93
C ILE A 116 10.91 -7.11 8.56
N ASP A 117 10.73 -8.41 8.77
CA ASP A 117 11.77 -9.27 9.31
C ASP A 117 12.92 -9.38 8.29
N HIS A 118 12.58 -9.49 7.00
CA HIS A 118 13.58 -9.46 5.92
C HIS A 118 14.31 -8.13 5.88
N LEU A 119 13.59 -7.01 5.95
CA LEU A 119 14.21 -5.69 5.96
C LEU A 119 15.22 -5.64 7.10
N ILE A 120 14.85 -5.98 8.33
CA ILE A 120 15.78 -5.92 9.48
C ILE A 120 16.99 -6.85 9.28
N ASN A 121 16.84 -8.03 8.68
CA ASN A 121 17.97 -8.94 8.39
C ASN A 121 18.95 -8.35 7.36
N TYR A 122 18.46 -7.70 6.31
CA TYR A 122 19.34 -7.10 5.30
C TYR A 122 19.83 -5.68 5.64
N THR A 123 19.48 -5.19 6.82
CA THR A 123 19.60 -3.78 7.22
C THR A 123 20.39 -3.64 8.53
N ASP A 124 21.23 -4.63 8.88
CA ASP A 124 22.05 -4.58 10.08
C ASP A 124 22.97 -3.36 10.10
N GLY A 125 22.71 -2.47 11.06
CA GLY A 125 23.42 -1.20 11.23
C GLY A 125 22.73 0.04 10.66
N VAL A 126 21.51 -0.07 10.14
CA VAL A 126 20.80 1.07 9.54
C VAL A 126 20.01 1.87 10.58
N ASP A 127 20.02 3.18 10.36
CA ASP A 127 19.29 4.20 11.11
C ASP A 127 17.80 3.83 11.28
N PRO A 128 17.24 3.83 12.51
CA PRO A 128 15.81 3.65 12.77
C PRO A 128 14.90 4.52 11.89
N ILE A 129 15.39 5.67 11.44
CA ILE A 129 14.70 6.55 10.49
C ILE A 129 14.46 5.84 9.16
N VAL A 130 15.49 5.20 8.58
CA VAL A 130 15.38 4.52 7.28
C VAL A 130 14.44 3.33 7.37
N LEU A 131 14.54 2.52 8.43
CA LEU A 131 13.64 1.37 8.62
C LEU A 131 12.17 1.82 8.69
N ARG A 132 11.91 2.92 9.41
CA ARG A 132 10.58 3.51 9.51
C ARG A 132 10.09 4.06 8.17
N ASP A 133 10.93 4.78 7.46
CA ASP A 133 10.57 5.42 6.20
C ASP A 133 10.29 4.35 5.11
N GLU A 134 11.07 3.27 5.05
CA GLU A 134 10.80 2.14 4.15
C GLU A 134 9.52 1.39 4.52
N THR A 135 9.28 1.17 5.81
CA THR A 135 8.03 0.57 6.31
C THR A 135 6.82 1.40 5.87
N LEU A 136 6.88 2.72 6.01
CA LEU A 136 5.84 3.64 5.53
C LEU A 136 5.68 3.61 4.01
N ASN A 137 6.77 3.56 3.26
CA ASN A 137 6.78 3.53 1.80
C ASN A 137 6.08 2.25 1.26
N ILE A 138 6.37 1.10 1.86
CA ILE A 138 5.75 -0.18 1.48
C ILE A 138 4.28 -0.21 1.91
N LEU A 139 3.94 0.28 3.11
CA LEU A 139 2.56 0.36 3.56
C LEU A 139 1.72 1.23 2.61
N LEU A 140 2.25 2.38 2.19
CA LEU A 140 1.64 3.24 1.18
C LEU A 140 1.34 2.46 -0.10
N ALA A 141 2.38 1.79 -0.64
CA ALA A 141 2.29 1.05 -1.88
C ALA A 141 1.24 -0.07 -1.81
N GLY A 142 1.21 -0.83 -0.71
CA GLY A 142 0.31 -1.97 -0.53
C GLY A 142 -1.14 -1.59 -0.18
N ARG A 143 -1.35 -0.51 0.59
CA ARG A 143 -2.69 -0.09 1.07
C ARG A 143 -3.54 0.45 -0.07
N ASP A 144 -3.08 1.51 -0.72
CA ASP A 144 -3.95 2.32 -1.58
C ASP A 144 -4.18 1.62 -2.93
N THR A 145 -3.15 0.97 -3.50
CA THR A 145 -3.26 0.26 -4.77
C THR A 145 -4.18 -0.96 -4.68
N THR A 146 -4.07 -1.74 -3.60
CA THR A 146 -4.91 -2.92 -3.35
C THR A 146 -6.35 -2.50 -3.04
N THR A 147 -6.55 -1.49 -2.19
CA THR A 147 -7.89 -0.96 -1.86
C THR A 147 -8.60 -0.47 -3.13
N ASN A 148 -7.90 0.25 -4.00
CA ASN A 148 -8.44 0.73 -5.27
C ASN A 148 -8.83 -0.45 -6.19
N SER A 149 -7.94 -1.43 -6.34
CA SER A 149 -8.17 -2.60 -7.19
C SER A 149 -9.37 -3.43 -6.72
N ILE A 150 -9.52 -3.65 -5.42
CA ILE A 150 -10.66 -4.36 -4.83
C ILE A 150 -11.95 -3.56 -5.02
N SER A 151 -11.93 -2.25 -4.75
CA SER A 151 -13.10 -1.38 -4.88
C SER A 151 -13.65 -1.38 -6.30
N TYR A 152 -12.79 -1.24 -7.31
CA TYR A 152 -13.20 -1.32 -8.71
C TYR A 152 -13.61 -2.73 -9.13
N SER A 153 -12.98 -3.78 -8.59
CA SER A 153 -13.42 -5.17 -8.84
C SER A 153 -14.86 -5.37 -8.38
N ILE A 154 -15.20 -4.92 -7.17
CA ILE A 154 -16.55 -5.00 -6.62
C ILE A 154 -17.52 -4.16 -7.45
N TYR A 155 -17.16 -2.93 -7.79
CA TYR A 155 -17.97 -2.07 -8.65
C TYR A 155 -18.29 -2.73 -10.00
N MET A 156 -17.28 -3.32 -10.65
CA MET A 156 -17.45 -4.02 -11.93
C MET A 156 -18.32 -5.26 -11.77
N MET A 157 -18.16 -6.05 -10.71
CA MET A 157 -19.02 -7.19 -10.43
C MET A 157 -20.49 -6.79 -10.19
N ALA A 158 -20.72 -5.67 -9.51
CA ALA A 158 -22.07 -5.11 -9.31
C ALA A 158 -22.70 -4.67 -10.64
N LYS A 159 -21.91 -4.03 -11.53
CA LYS A 159 -22.36 -3.58 -12.85
C LYS A 159 -22.57 -4.73 -13.84
N TYR A 160 -21.84 -5.84 -13.70
CA TYR A 160 -21.89 -7.00 -14.58
C TYR A 160 -22.25 -8.29 -13.82
N PRO A 161 -23.53 -8.51 -13.44
CA PRO A 161 -23.94 -9.68 -12.64
C PRO A 161 -23.66 -11.04 -13.29
N LYS A 162 -23.49 -11.09 -14.62
CA LYS A 162 -23.06 -12.32 -15.33
C LYS A 162 -21.62 -12.70 -15.00
N VAL A 163 -20.73 -11.72 -14.88
CA VAL A 163 -19.32 -11.91 -14.48
C VAL A 163 -19.26 -12.39 -13.04
N LEU A 164 -20.00 -11.75 -12.14
CA LEU A 164 -20.09 -12.16 -10.73
C LEU A 164 -20.56 -13.61 -10.59
N ARG A 165 -21.63 -14.00 -11.28
CA ARG A 165 -22.14 -15.38 -11.25
C ARG A 165 -21.09 -16.38 -11.69
N ARG A 166 -20.47 -16.17 -12.86
CA ARG A 166 -19.44 -17.06 -13.38
C ARG A 166 -18.21 -17.15 -12.47
N LEU A 167 -17.78 -16.03 -11.87
CA LEU A 167 -16.68 -16.01 -10.92
C LEU A 167 -17.02 -16.79 -9.64
N ARG A 168 -18.23 -16.58 -9.10
CA ARG A 168 -18.72 -17.31 -7.95
C ARG A 168 -18.77 -18.81 -8.23
N ASP A 169 -19.23 -19.21 -9.42
CA ASP A 169 -19.29 -20.63 -9.82
C ASP A 169 -17.88 -21.25 -9.88
N GLU A 170 -16.89 -20.56 -10.45
CA GLU A 170 -15.49 -21.03 -10.45
C GLU A 170 -14.97 -21.21 -9.02
N ILE A 171 -15.14 -20.20 -8.15
CA ILE A 171 -14.67 -20.24 -6.77
C ILE A 171 -15.35 -21.38 -5.98
N LEU A 172 -16.67 -21.48 -6.05
CA LEU A 172 -17.42 -22.52 -5.33
C LEU A 172 -17.13 -23.92 -5.85
N SER A 173 -16.89 -24.08 -7.16
CA SER A 173 -16.52 -25.38 -7.73
C SER A 173 -15.18 -25.90 -7.22
N LYS A 174 -14.23 -25.01 -6.91
CA LYS A 174 -12.89 -25.37 -6.41
C LYS A 174 -12.78 -25.43 -4.89
N LEU A 175 -13.44 -24.53 -4.17
CA LEU A 175 -13.28 -24.39 -2.72
C LEU A 175 -14.47 -24.93 -1.91
N GLY A 176 -15.64 -25.13 -2.54
CA GLY A 176 -16.88 -25.31 -1.80
C GLY A 176 -17.28 -24.06 -1.02
N SER A 177 -18.03 -24.23 0.06
CA SER A 177 -18.62 -23.11 0.82
C SER A 177 -17.82 -22.66 2.06
N SER A 178 -16.83 -23.44 2.52
CA SER A 178 -16.19 -23.22 3.84
C SER A 178 -14.67 -23.28 3.83
N ARG A 179 -14.03 -23.82 2.78
CA ARG A 179 -12.57 -23.95 2.74
C ARG A 179 -11.92 -22.61 2.36
N ARG A 180 -10.84 -22.24 3.08
CA ARG A 180 -9.99 -21.10 2.70
C ARG A 180 -9.13 -21.46 1.47
N PRO A 181 -8.91 -20.52 0.53
CA PRO A 181 -8.04 -20.76 -0.62
C PRO A 181 -6.57 -20.91 -0.20
N THR A 182 -5.86 -21.82 -0.86
CA THR A 182 -4.39 -21.91 -0.82
C THR A 182 -3.77 -21.18 -2.02
N TYR A 183 -2.45 -21.04 -2.01
CA TYR A 183 -1.73 -20.45 -3.15
C TYR A 183 -1.94 -21.25 -4.45
N ASP A 184 -1.95 -22.57 -4.36
CA ASP A 184 -2.17 -23.43 -5.53
C ASP A 184 -3.61 -23.37 -6.05
N ASP A 185 -4.61 -23.22 -5.16
CA ASP A 185 -5.99 -22.97 -5.59
C ASP A 185 -6.09 -21.70 -6.42
N MET A 186 -5.46 -20.62 -5.97
CA MET A 186 -5.46 -19.33 -6.66
C MET A 186 -4.71 -19.39 -8.00
N LYS A 187 -3.69 -20.25 -8.14
CA LYS A 187 -3.01 -20.47 -9.42
C LYS A 187 -3.96 -21.02 -10.47
N ASP A 188 -4.88 -21.89 -10.07
CA ASP A 188 -5.81 -22.57 -10.96
C ASP A 188 -7.09 -21.79 -11.27
N MET A 189 -7.42 -20.74 -10.50
CA MET A 189 -8.61 -19.90 -10.73
C MET A 189 -8.35 -18.92 -11.88
N LYS A 190 -8.42 -19.44 -13.11
CA LYS A 190 -8.12 -18.70 -14.34
C LYS A 190 -9.11 -17.55 -14.56
N TYR A 191 -10.39 -17.74 -14.25
CA TYR A 191 -11.39 -16.70 -14.44
C TYR A 191 -11.27 -15.60 -13.40
N LEU A 192 -10.96 -15.92 -12.14
CA LEU A 192 -10.58 -14.92 -11.12
C LEU A 192 -9.43 -14.04 -11.62
N ARG A 193 -8.36 -14.64 -12.15
CA ARG A 193 -7.24 -13.87 -12.71
C ARG A 193 -7.67 -13.00 -13.89
N ALA A 194 -8.55 -13.50 -14.76
CA ALA A 194 -9.09 -12.71 -15.87
C ALA A 194 -9.89 -11.50 -15.38
N VAL A 195 -10.71 -11.65 -14.33
CA VAL A 195 -11.48 -10.55 -13.72
C VAL A 195 -10.55 -9.51 -13.11
N ILE A 196 -9.52 -9.93 -12.38
CA ILE A 196 -8.51 -9.01 -11.80
C ILE A 196 -7.79 -8.25 -12.92
N ASN A 197 -7.31 -8.96 -13.94
CA ASN A 197 -6.60 -8.35 -15.06
C ASN A 197 -7.46 -7.36 -15.84
N GLU A 198 -8.73 -7.69 -16.11
CA GLU A 198 -9.63 -6.80 -16.83
C GLU A 198 -9.99 -5.57 -15.98
N THR A 199 -10.14 -5.75 -14.66
CA THR A 199 -10.33 -4.63 -13.74
C THR A 199 -9.13 -3.68 -13.78
N LEU A 200 -7.90 -4.21 -13.71
CA LEU A 200 -6.68 -3.41 -13.77
C LEU A 200 -6.44 -2.77 -15.14
N ARG A 201 -6.91 -3.40 -16.23
CA ARG A 201 -6.87 -2.81 -17.59
C ARG A 201 -7.78 -1.59 -17.71
N LEU A 202 -8.96 -1.63 -17.10
CA LEU A 202 -9.94 -0.55 -17.15
C LEU A 202 -9.71 0.53 -16.08
N TYR A 203 -9.30 0.11 -14.89
CA TYR A 203 -9.10 0.95 -13.71
C TYR A 203 -7.72 0.67 -13.09
N PRO A 204 -6.64 1.09 -13.76
CA PRO A 204 -5.29 0.93 -13.22
C PRO A 204 -5.15 1.73 -11.93
N ALA A 205 -4.66 1.09 -10.86
CA ALA A 205 -4.45 1.75 -9.57
C ALA A 205 -3.45 2.91 -9.65
N VAL A 206 -2.48 2.82 -10.56
CA VAL A 206 -1.52 3.89 -10.86
C VAL A 206 -1.61 4.18 -12.37
N PRO A 207 -2.46 5.15 -12.80
CA PRO A 207 -2.70 5.41 -14.22
C PRO A 207 -1.54 6.11 -14.93
N PHE A 208 -0.68 6.82 -14.19
CA PHE A 208 0.45 7.56 -14.73
C PHE A 208 1.71 7.22 -13.97
N ASN A 209 2.83 7.08 -14.70
CA ASN A 209 4.14 6.96 -14.12
C ASN A 209 5.03 8.09 -14.68
N ILE A 210 5.62 8.88 -13.79
CA ILE A 210 6.40 10.06 -14.17
C ILE A 210 7.88 9.70 -14.14
N ARG A 211 8.65 10.22 -15.10
CA ARG A 211 10.10 10.10 -15.15
C ARG A 211 10.70 11.48 -15.38
N THR A 212 11.96 11.63 -15.02
CA THR A 212 12.74 12.82 -15.38
C THR A 212 14.05 12.34 -15.98
N THR A 213 14.41 12.85 -17.15
CA THR A 213 15.66 12.45 -17.80
C THR A 213 16.84 12.98 -16.98
N SER A 214 17.75 12.11 -16.56
CA SER A 214 18.98 12.54 -15.84
C SER A 214 20.04 13.07 -16.80
N LYS A 215 20.04 12.58 -18.05
CA LYS A 215 20.92 12.99 -19.13
C LYS A 215 20.09 13.15 -20.42
N ALA A 216 20.62 13.89 -21.38
CA ALA A 216 19.98 13.99 -22.69
C ALA A 216 19.96 12.60 -23.35
N VAL A 217 18.83 12.24 -23.95
CA VAL A 217 18.63 10.93 -24.59
C VAL A 217 18.03 11.11 -25.97
N ILE A 218 18.41 10.21 -26.88
CA ILE A 218 17.84 10.11 -28.21
C ILE A 218 16.84 8.96 -28.18
N TRP A 219 15.56 9.28 -28.35
CA TRP A 219 14.48 8.30 -28.39
C TRP A 219 14.24 7.81 -29.82
N PRO A 220 14.43 6.52 -30.12
CA PRO A 220 14.24 5.99 -31.46
C PRO A 220 12.76 6.02 -31.87
N SER A 221 12.48 6.50 -33.08
CA SER A 221 11.11 6.46 -33.61
C SER A 221 10.73 5.03 -33.99
N LYS A 222 9.59 4.54 -33.50
CA LYS A 222 9.07 3.20 -33.83
C LYS A 222 8.45 3.12 -35.24
N ILE A 223 8.18 4.26 -35.88
CA ILE A 223 7.44 4.35 -37.16
C ILE A 223 8.39 4.79 -38.30
N GLY A 224 9.68 4.44 -38.22
CA GLY A 224 10.66 4.73 -39.28
C GLY A 224 11.00 6.22 -39.46
N GLY A 225 10.71 7.07 -38.47
CA GLY A 225 11.01 8.51 -38.51
C GLY A 225 12.37 8.88 -37.90
N LYS A 226 12.73 10.17 -37.98
CA LYS A 226 13.90 10.71 -37.26
C LYS A 226 13.72 10.51 -35.75
N PRO A 227 14.79 10.20 -35.01
CA PRO A 227 14.69 10.02 -33.57
C PRO A 227 14.44 11.36 -32.86
N PHE A 228 13.80 11.31 -31.70
CA PHE A 228 13.52 12.49 -30.89
C PHE A 228 14.68 12.76 -29.94
N TYR A 229 15.18 13.98 -29.93
CA TYR A 229 16.11 14.43 -28.89
C TYR A 229 15.32 14.88 -27.67
N ILE A 230 15.57 14.26 -26.53
CA ILE A 230 14.97 14.62 -25.24
C ILE A 230 16.10 15.20 -24.37
N PRO A 231 16.08 16.52 -24.06
CA PRO A 231 17.08 17.14 -23.20
C PRO A 231 17.12 16.52 -21.80
N ALA A 232 18.23 16.71 -21.09
CA ALA A 232 18.30 16.41 -19.66
C ALA A 232 17.28 17.26 -18.87
N ASN A 233 16.81 16.73 -17.74
CA ASN A 233 15.81 17.31 -16.85
C ASN A 233 14.42 17.54 -17.47
N SER A 234 14.11 16.84 -18.56
CA SER A 234 12.75 16.84 -19.14
C SER A 234 11.84 15.92 -18.32
N LYS A 235 10.63 16.38 -18.00
CA LYS A 235 9.58 15.65 -17.25
C LYS A 235 8.47 15.17 -18.17
#